data_AF-A0A0R2QJN5-F1
#
_entry.id   AF-A0A0R2QJN5-F1
#
_cell.length_a   1.000
_cell.length_b   1.000
_cell.length_c   1.000
_cell.angle_alpha   90.00
_cell.angle_beta   90.00
_cell.angle_gamma   90.00
#
_symmetry.space_group_name_H-M   'P 1'
#
loop_
_entity.id
_entity.type
_entity.pdbx_description
1 polymer ?
#
loop_
_entity_poly.entity_id
_entity_poly.type
_entity_poly.pdbx_seq_one_letter_code
_entity_poly.pdbx_strand_id
1 'polypeptide(L)' 'MSTHSVPPGWYSDPDGKPAEKYWDGNAWTKETRPLSIIPNKSAPIPKKVGIDGNERVLFAILAVALILGMFLVPL' A
#
# COMPACT_ATOMS: atom_id res chain seq x y z
N MET A 1 -22.81 -12.26 -14.52
CA MET A 1 -21.82 -11.72 -15.46
C MET A 1 -21.38 -10.38 -14.89
N SER A 2 -20.14 -10.24 -14.44
CA SER A 2 -19.68 -8.98 -13.84
C SER A 2 -19.36 -8.01 -14.99
N THR A 3 -20.26 -7.08 -15.27
CA THR A 3 -20.02 -6.00 -16.23
C THR A 3 -19.03 -5.03 -15.61
N HIS A 4 -17.73 -5.23 -15.90
CA HIS A 4 -16.67 -4.36 -15.41
C HIS A 4 -16.75 -3.01 -16.15
N SER A 5 -17.54 -2.09 -15.61
CA SER A 5 -17.64 -0.72 -16.11
C SER A 5 -16.40 0.05 -15.66
N VAL A 6 -15.73 0.71 -16.60
CA VAL A 6 -14.58 1.57 -16.29
C VAL A 6 -15.10 2.79 -15.52
N PRO A 7 -14.59 3.06 -14.29
CA PRO A 7 -15.07 4.19 -13.51
C PRO A 7 -14.60 5.52 -14.12
N PRO A 8 -15.33 6.62 -13.89
CA PRO A 8 -14.89 7.95 -14.31
C PRO A 8 -13.51 8.32 -13.74
N GLY A 9 -12.66 8.92 -14.55
CA GLY A 9 -11.28 9.25 -14.16
C GLY A 9 -10.40 9.70 -15.33
N TRP A 10 -9.15 10.02 -15.00
CA TRP A 10 -8.11 10.34 -15.97
C TRP A 10 -7.39 9.07 -16.41
N TYR A 11 -7.26 8.87 -17.71
CA TYR A 11 -6.63 7.71 -18.31
C TYR A 11 -5.73 8.15 -19.46
N SER A 12 -4.81 7.28 -19.90
CA SER A 12 -3.95 7.56 -21.05
C SER A 12 -4.78 7.86 -22.29
N ASP A 13 -4.36 8.88 -23.04
CA ASP A 13 -5.04 9.27 -24.26
C ASP A 13 -5.03 8.11 -25.29
N PRO A 14 -6.20 7.64 -25.75
CA PRO A 14 -6.30 6.49 -26.66
C PRO A 14 -5.75 6.80 -28.06
N ASP A 15 -5.64 8.08 -28.43
CA ASP A 15 -5.01 8.52 -29.68
C ASP A 15 -3.46 8.53 -29.57
N GLY A 16 -2.90 8.06 -28.44
CA GLY A 16 -1.46 7.91 -28.22
C GLY A 16 -0.73 9.21 -27.91
N LYS A 17 -1.47 10.28 -27.60
CA LYS A 17 -0.85 11.56 -27.23
C LYS A 17 -0.16 11.44 -25.88
N PRO A 18 0.92 12.21 -25.64
CA PRO A 18 1.55 12.30 -24.32
C PRO A 18 0.68 13.13 -23.34
N ALA A 19 -0.61 12.82 -23.25
CA ALA A 19 -1.60 13.45 -22.39
C ALA A 19 -2.50 12.39 -21.74
N GLU A 20 -3.20 12.78 -20.69
CA GLU A 20 -4.32 12.02 -20.15
C GLU A 20 -5.63 12.67 -20.61
N LYS A 21 -6.63 11.84 -20.89
CA LYS A 21 -7.98 12.26 -21.25
C LYS A 21 -8.95 11.82 -20.16
N TYR A 22 -10.02 12.59 -19.94
CA TYR A 22 -11.00 12.24 -18.92
C TYR A 22 -12.08 11.30 -19.49
N TRP A 23 -12.37 10.22 -18.78
CA TRP A 23 -13.49 9.30 -19.01
C TRP A 23 -14.59 9.63 -17.99
N ASP A 24 -15.83 9.80 -18.43
CA ASP A 24 -16.95 10.13 -17.53
C ASP A 24 -17.74 8.91 -17.02
N GLY A 25 -17.34 7.70 -17.40
CA GLY A 25 -18.07 6.46 -17.12
C GLY A 25 -18.83 5.91 -18.32
N ASN A 26 -19.04 6.71 -19.36
CA ASN A 26 -19.79 6.33 -20.56
C ASN A 26 -19.08 6.70 -21.88
N ALA A 27 -18.33 7.80 -21.92
CA ALA A 27 -17.57 8.30 -23.05
C ALA A 27 -16.32 9.10 -22.63
N TRP A 28 -15.39 9.27 -23.57
CA TRP A 28 -14.26 10.18 -23.40
C TRP A 28 -14.70 11.63 -23.58
N THR A 29 -14.31 12.52 -22.66
CA THR A 29 -14.61 13.96 -22.76
C THR A 29 -13.54 14.70 -23.56
N LYS A 30 -13.73 16.01 -23.76
CA LYS A 30 -12.74 16.89 -24.41
C LYS A 30 -11.64 17.35 -23.44
N GLU A 31 -11.77 17.03 -22.16
CA GLU A 31 -10.81 17.44 -21.15
C GLU A 31 -9.54 16.60 -21.27
N THR A 32 -8.42 17.28 -21.46
CA THR A 32 -7.10 16.68 -21.52
C THR A 32 -6.18 17.39 -20.54
N ARG A 33 -5.29 16.64 -19.90
CA ARG A 33 -4.22 17.21 -19.07
C ARG A 33 -2.85 16.66 -19.50
N PRO A 34 -1.75 17.39 -19.23
CA PRO A 34 -0.42 16.84 -19.43
C PRO A 34 -0.29 15.50 -18.70
N LEU A 35 0.41 14.52 -19.31
CA LEU A 35 0.70 13.26 -18.63
C LEU A 35 1.36 13.56 -17.29
N SER A 36 0.59 13.36 -16.24
CA SER A 36 1.09 13.50 -14.90
C SER A 36 1.95 12.28 -14.62
N ILE A 37 3.27 12.38 -14.86
CA ILE A 37 4.27 11.40 -14.37
C ILE A 37 4.36 11.36 -12.85
N ILE A 38 3.33 11.83 -12.14
CA ILE A 38 3.20 11.73 -10.69
C ILE A 38 3.39 10.24 -10.39
N PRO A 39 4.47 9.83 -9.70
CA PRO A 39 4.61 8.46 -9.24
C PRO A 39 3.34 8.18 -8.46
N ASN A 40 2.52 7.28 -8.98
CA ASN A 40 1.16 6.99 -8.52
C ASN A 40 1.05 7.12 -6.99
N LYS A 41 0.56 8.27 -6.50
CA LYS A 41 0.13 8.47 -5.10
C LYS A 41 -1.35 8.15 -4.95
N SER A 42 -1.90 7.30 -5.81
CA SER A 42 -3.33 6.98 -5.87
C SER A 42 -3.56 5.48 -5.77
N ALA A 43 -3.03 4.89 -4.71
CA ALA A 43 -3.84 4.15 -3.77
C ALA A 43 -3.18 4.34 -2.39
N PRO A 44 -3.93 4.48 -1.28
CA PRO A 44 -3.34 4.17 0.00
C PRO A 44 -2.93 2.71 -0.10
N ILE A 45 -1.64 2.45 -0.30
CA ILE A 45 -1.04 1.15 -0.01
C ILE A 45 -1.59 0.84 1.38
N PRO A 46 -2.36 -0.25 1.58
CA PRO A 46 -2.63 -0.69 2.93
C PRO A 46 -1.26 -0.89 3.51
N LYS A 47 -0.83 0.04 4.35
CA LYS A 47 0.41 -0.07 5.10
C LYS A 47 0.15 -1.35 5.87
N LYS A 48 0.72 -2.47 5.42
CA LYS A 48 0.90 -3.60 6.29
C LYS A 48 1.69 -2.97 7.43
N VAL A 49 0.99 -2.69 8.53
CA VAL A 49 1.60 -2.34 9.79
C VAL A 49 2.47 -3.55 10.06
N GLY A 50 3.73 -3.46 9.66
CA GLY A 50 4.76 -4.34 10.13
C GLY A 50 4.82 -4.02 11.61
N ILE A 51 4.12 -4.81 12.42
CA ILE A 51 4.42 -4.89 13.83
C ILE A 51 5.83 -5.45 13.86
N ASP A 52 6.78 -4.54 14.04
CA ASP A 52 8.18 -4.80 14.15
C ASP A 52 8.41 -5.74 15.34
N GLY A 53 8.72 -7.00 15.02
CA GLY A 53 8.87 -8.09 16.00
C GLY A 53 10.07 -7.95 16.94
N ASN A 54 10.70 -6.78 17.03
CA ASN A 54 11.91 -6.57 17.84
C ASN A 54 11.59 -6.48 19.34
N GLU A 55 10.44 -5.92 19.74
CA GLU A 55 10.09 -5.77 21.16
C GLU A 55 9.76 -7.13 21.80
N ARG A 56 9.04 -8.00 21.08
CA ARG A 56 8.65 -9.32 21.60
C ARG A 56 9.84 -10.24 21.85
N VAL A 57 10.92 -10.09 21.07
CA VAL A 57 12.15 -10.86 21.25
C VAL A 57 12.90 -10.43 22.52
N LEU A 58 12.93 -9.13 22.81
CA LEU A 58 13.62 -8.62 24.01
C LEU A 58 12.95 -9.12 25.30
N PHE A 59 11.62 -9.10 25.36
CA PHE A 59 10.87 -9.66 26.49
C PHE A 59 11.05 -11.17 26.64
N ALA A 60 11.10 -11.92 25.52
CA ALA A 60 11.34 -13.36 25.56
C ALA A 60 12.74 -13.70 26.10
N ILE A 61 13.78 -12.96 25.71
CA ILE A 61 15.15 -13.18 26.20
C ILE A 61 15.24 -12.87 27.70
N LEU A 62 14.66 -11.77 28.17
CA LEU A 62 14.64 -11.43 29.60
C LEU A 62 13.90 -12.50 30.43
N ALA A 63 12.76 -12.99 29.94
CA ALA A 63 12.01 -14.04 30.62
C ALA A 63 12.83 -15.35 30.72
N VAL A 64 13.48 -15.77 29.64
CA VAL A 64 14.34 -16.97 29.64
C VAL A 64 15.54 -16.79 30.57
N ALA A 65 16.18 -15.62 30.59
CA ALA A 65 17.31 -15.33 31.47
C ALA A 65 16.91 -15.37 32.96
N LEU A 66 15.73 -14.83 33.32
CA LEU A 66 15.20 -14.90 34.68
C LEU A 66 14.91 -16.34 35.10
N ILE A 67 14.29 -17.13 34.23
CA ILE A 67 14.01 -18.54 34.50
C ILE A 67 15.32 -19.31 34.70
N LEU A 68 16.27 -19.20 33.78
CA LEU A 68 17.57 -19.87 33.89
C LEU A 68 18.33 -19.43 35.15
N GLY A 69 18.34 -18.13 35.47
CA GLY A 69 18.96 -17.61 36.68
C GLY A 69 18.34 -18.15 37.96
N MET A 70 17.01 -18.32 37.99
CA MET A 70 16.28 -18.89 39.13
C MET A 70 16.58 -20.38 39.33
N PHE A 71 16.90 -21.12 38.27
CA PHE A 71 17.30 -22.53 38.36
C PHE A 71 18.80 -22.75 38.64
N LEU A 72 19.64 -21.75 38.38
CA LEU A 72 21.10 -21.81 38.57
C LEU A 72 21.57 -21.34 39.95
N VAL A 73 20.74 -20.60 40.70
CA VAL A 73 21.02 -20.24 42.09
C VAL A 73 20.27 -21.20 43.01
N PRO A 74 20.93 -22.22 43.60
CA PRO A 74 20.30 -23.01 44.65
C PRO A 74 20.06 -22.11 45.86
N LEU A 75 18.84 -22.18 46.40
CA LEU A 75 18.42 -21.49 47.64
C LEU A 75 19.24 -21.96 48.84
#